data_AF-A0A7L5BGQ4-F1
#
_entry.id   AF-A0A7L5BGQ4-F1
#
_cell.length_a   1.000
_cell.length_b   1.000
_cell.length_c   1.000
_cell.angle_alpha   90.00
_cell.angle_beta   90.00
_cell.angle_gamma   90.00
#
_symmetry.space_group_name_H-M   'P 1'
#
loop_
_entity.id
_entity.type
_entity.pdbx_description
1 polymer ?
#
loop_
_entity_poly.entity_id
_entity_poly.type
_entity_poly.pdbx_seq_one_letter_code
_entity_poly.pdbx_strand_id
1 'polypeptide(L)' 'MTHADLINLWPSLSVFADEIGAHYETAKAMRRRASIPPGYWVRVVDAAKRRGFADVTYERLAELVAIPLEAAE' A
#
# COMPACT_ATOMS: atom_id res chain seq x y z
N MET A 1 -1.30 8.14 9.54
CA MET A 1 -1.34 7.62 8.16
C MET A 1 -1.14 6.12 8.25
N THR A 2 -2.00 5.35 7.60
CA THR A 2 -1.99 3.88 7.53
C THR A 2 -1.86 3.44 6.07
N HIS A 3 -1.69 2.14 5.80
CA HIS A 3 -1.81 1.68 4.41
C HIS A 3 -3.20 1.95 3.81
N ALA A 4 -4.26 2.01 4.63
CA ALA A 4 -5.58 2.36 4.12
C ALA A 4 -5.61 3.80 3.59
N ASP A 5 -4.96 4.74 4.30
CA ASP A 5 -4.84 6.13 3.86
C ASP A 5 -4.05 6.24 2.55
N LEU A 6 -2.99 5.44 2.40
CA LEU A 6 -2.22 5.34 1.16
C LEU A 6 -3.07 4.82 0.01
N ILE A 7 -3.83 3.73 0.22
CA ILE A 7 -4.74 3.18 -0.79
C ILE A 7 -5.80 4.20 -1.21
N ASN A 8 -6.25 5.04 -0.29
CA ASN A 8 -7.25 6.08 -0.56
C ASN A 8 -6.72 7.27 -1.38
N LEU A 9 -5.42 7.33 -1.68
CA LEU A 9 -4.86 8.31 -2.63
C LEU A 9 -5.33 8.06 -4.07
N TRP A 10 -5.72 6.81 -4.38
CA TRP A 10 -6.25 6.48 -5.70
C TRP A 10 -7.70 6.96 -5.86
N PRO A 11 -8.10 7.39 -7.08
CA PRO A 11 -9.46 7.84 -7.35
C PRO A 11 -10.55 6.81 -7.00
N SER A 12 -10.22 5.53 -7.09
CA SER A 12 -11.08 4.45 -6.63
C SER A 12 -10.26 3.21 -6.25
N LEU A 13 -10.86 2.33 -5.46
CA LEU A 13 -10.24 1.07 -5.08
C LEU A 13 -10.02 0.14 -6.27
N SER A 14 -10.89 0.17 -7.28
CA SER A 14 -10.71 -0.60 -8.52
C SER A 14 -9.50 -0.13 -9.29
N VAL A 15 -9.29 1.19 -9.40
CA VAL A 15 -8.11 1.76 -10.07
C VAL A 15 -6.83 1.35 -9.34
N PHE A 16 -6.83 1.37 -8.01
CA PHE A 16 -5.70 0.86 -7.23
C PHE A 16 -5.44 -0.63 -7.51
N ALA A 17 -6.49 -1.47 -7.48
CA ALA A 17 -6.38 -2.90 -7.72
C ALA A 17 -5.80 -3.21 -9.10
N ASP A 18 -6.30 -2.53 -10.14
CA ASP A 18 -5.86 -2.70 -11.53
C ASP A 18 -4.38 -2.32 -11.69
N GLU A 19 -3.95 -1.20 -11.11
CA GLU A 19 -2.57 -0.71 -11.26
C GLU A 19 -1.52 -1.59 -10.56
N ILE A 20 -1.90 -2.28 -9.49
CA ILE A 20 -1.02 -3.23 -8.79
C ILE A 20 -1.20 -4.68 -9.27
N GLY A 21 -2.10 -4.91 -10.22
CA GLY A 21 -2.43 -6.24 -10.73
C GLY A 21 -2.97 -7.17 -9.64
N ALA A 22 -3.86 -6.65 -8.78
CA ALA A 22 -4.56 -7.42 -7.76
C ALA A 22 -6.05 -7.53 -8.09
N HIS A 23 -6.71 -8.59 -7.60
CA HIS A 23 -8.17 -8.64 -7.66
C HIS A 23 -8.77 -7.56 -6.75
N TYR A 24 -9.93 -7.02 -7.13
CA TYR A 24 -10.66 -6.01 -6.35
C TYR A 24 -10.90 -6.45 -4.89
N GLU A 25 -11.30 -7.70 -4.65
CA GLU A 25 -11.51 -8.21 -3.29
C GLU A 25 -10.20 -8.30 -2.50
N THR A 26 -9.06 -8.54 -3.15
CA THR A 26 -7.75 -8.50 -2.49
C THR A 26 -7.41 -7.07 -2.07
N ALA A 27 -7.62 -6.08 -2.94
CA ALA A 27 -7.41 -4.67 -2.64
C ALA A 27 -8.36 -4.18 -1.53
N LYS A 28 -9.62 -4.61 -1.56
CA LYS A 28 -10.62 -4.34 -0.51
C LYS A 28 -10.19 -4.92 0.83
N ALA A 29 -9.66 -6.15 0.84
CA ALA A 29 -9.11 -6.76 2.03
C ALA A 29 -7.89 -5.98 2.56
N MET A 30 -6.96 -5.54 1.68
CA MET A 30 -5.81 -4.69 2.03
C MET A 30 -6.24 -3.41 2.73
N ARG A 31 -7.22 -2.69 2.15
CA ARG A 31 -7.74 -1.45 2.72
C ARG A 31 -8.40 -1.70 4.07
N ARG A 32 -9.25 -2.74 4.17
CA ARG A 32 -9.97 -3.08 5.41
C ARG A 32 -9.01 -3.41 6.56
N ARG A 33 -7.93 -4.13 6.27
CA ARG A 33 -6.92 -4.50 7.27
C ARG A 33 -5.83 -3.44 7.49
N ALA A 34 -5.89 -2.33 6.76
CA ALA A 34 -4.88 -1.29 6.75
C ALA A 34 -3.44 -1.85 6.58
N SER A 35 -3.28 -2.87 5.72
CA SER A 35 -1.99 -3.51 5.45
C SER A 35 -1.88 -4.01 4.00
N ILE A 36 -0.78 -3.64 3.35
CA ILE A 36 -0.39 -4.11 2.02
C ILE A 36 0.72 -5.16 2.17
N PRO A 37 0.53 -6.40 1.69
CA PRO A 37 1.57 -7.42 1.73
C PRO A 37 2.84 -6.99 0.97
N PRO A 38 4.05 -7.30 1.46
CA PRO A 38 5.32 -6.90 0.83
C PRO A 38 5.44 -7.28 -0.65
N GLY A 39 4.84 -8.40 -1.08
CA GLY A 39 4.82 -8.83 -2.47
C GLY A 39 4.16 -7.85 -3.45
N TYR A 40 3.38 -6.86 -2.96
CA TYR A 40 2.79 -5.81 -3.79
C TYR A 40 3.57 -4.49 -3.77
N TRP A 41 4.55 -4.33 -2.87
CA TRP A 41 5.17 -3.02 -2.62
C TRP A 41 5.82 -2.42 -3.86
N VAL A 42 6.54 -3.22 -4.66
CA VAL A 42 7.15 -2.75 -5.92
C VAL A 42 6.10 -2.15 -6.84
N ARG A 43 4.98 -2.86 -7.04
CA ARG A 43 3.90 -2.42 -7.92
C ARG A 43 3.19 -1.18 -7.38
N VAL A 44 3.02 -1.09 -6.06
CA VAL A 44 2.43 0.08 -5.38
C VAL A 44 3.31 1.31 -5.58
N VAL A 45 4.62 1.20 -5.33
CA VAL A 45 5.57 2.31 -5.50
C VAL A 45 5.65 2.73 -6.97
N ASP A 46 5.68 1.79 -7.91
CA ASP A 46 5.69 2.11 -9.34
C ASP A 46 4.39 2.79 -9.79
N ALA A 47 3.23 2.33 -9.31
CA ALA A 47 1.94 2.95 -9.57
C ALA A 47 1.86 4.37 -9.00
N ALA A 48 2.33 4.55 -7.77
CA ALA A 48 2.43 5.85 -7.12
C ALA A 48 3.32 6.82 -7.89
N LYS A 49 4.52 6.38 -8.33
CA LYS A 49 5.43 7.19 -9.15
C LYS A 49 4.78 7.66 -10.44
N ARG A 50 4.05 6.78 -11.14
CA ARG A 50 3.30 7.15 -12.37
C ARG A 50 2.23 8.21 -12.12
N ARG A 51 1.66 8.26 -10.91
CA ARG A 51 0.64 9.24 -10.49
C ARG A 51 1.22 10.51 -9.86
N GLY A 52 2.52 10.56 -9.58
CA GLY A 52 3.16 11.67 -8.89
C GLY A 52 2.98 11.67 -7.37
N PHE A 53 2.64 10.53 -6.76
CA PHE A 53 2.57 10.40 -5.30
C PHE A 53 3.98 10.23 -4.72
N ALA A 54 4.68 11.34 -4.49
CA ALA A 54 6.07 11.35 -4.02
C ALA A 54 6.26 10.67 -2.65
N ASP A 55 5.24 10.76 -1.78
CA ASP A 55 5.31 10.24 -0.41
C ASP A 55 5.04 8.72 -0.29
N VAL A 56 4.75 8.04 -1.41
CA VAL A 56 4.54 6.60 -1.44
C VAL A 56 5.84 5.91 -1.86
N THR A 57 6.69 5.66 -0.87
CA THR A 57 8.00 5.03 -1.04
C THR A 57 8.10 3.70 -0.29
N TYR A 58 9.18 2.95 -0.50
CA TYR A 58 9.43 1.71 0.23
C TYR A 58 9.65 1.96 1.72
N GLU A 59 10.38 3.03 2.05
CA GLU A 59 10.60 3.50 3.41
C GLU A 59 9.26 3.78 4.08
N ARG A 60 8.36 4.50 3.38
CA ARG A 60 7.04 4.78 3.92
C ARG A 60 6.21 3.53 4.16
N LEU A 61 6.21 2.57 3.22
CA LEU A 61 5.51 1.29 3.40
C LEU A 61 6.08 0.48 4.58
N ALA A 62 7.40 0.47 4.74
CA ALA A 62 8.08 -0.21 5.83
C ALA A 62 7.76 0.41 7.19
N GLU A 63 7.82 1.74 7.32
CA GLU A 63 7.42 2.47 8.53
C GLU A 63 5.99 2.13 8.97
N LEU A 64 5.08 1.95 8.01
CA LEU A 64 3.66 1.69 8.27
C LEU A 64 3.37 0.26 8.73
N VAL A 65 4.30 -0.68 8.56
CA VAL A 65 4.20 -2.05 9.10
C VAL A 65 5.13 -2.32 10.28
N ALA A 66 6.10 -1.43 10.52
CA ALA A 66 7.11 -1.62 11.55
C ALA A 66 6.46 -1.81 12.93
N ILE A 67 6.89 -2.85 13.62
CA ILE A 67 6.61 -3.07 15.04
C ILE A 67 7.80 -2.54 15.86
N PRO A 68 7.61 -2.27 17.17
CA PRO A 68 8.73 -1.99 18.07
C PRO A 68 9.79 -3.10 18.00
N LEU A 69 11.07 -2.74 18.08
CA LEU A 69 12.20 -3.68 18.01
C LEU A 69 12.09 -4.76 19.10
N GLU A 70 11.63 -4.38 20.29
CA GLU A 70 11.44 -5.28 21.44
C GLU A 70 10.36 -6.34 21.19
N ALA A 71 9.47 -6.13 20.22
CA ALA A 71 8.45 -7.11 19.81
C ALA A 71 8.88 -7.99 18.63
N ALA A 72 10.04 -7.72 18.03
CA ALA A 72 10.58 -8.44 16.87
C ALA A 72 11.61 -9.52 17.24
N GLU A 73 12.15 -9.48 18.47
CA GLU A 73 13.05 -10.47 19.07
C GLU A 73 12.28 -11.63 19.72
#